data_AF-A0A7Y5Q1J1-F1
#
_entry.id   AF-A0A7Y5Q1J1-F1
#
_cell.length_a   1.000
_cell.length_b   1.000
_cell.length_c   1.000
_cell.angle_alpha   90.00
_cell.angle_beta   90.00
_cell.angle_gamma   90.00
#
_symmetry.space_group_name_H-M   'P 1'
#
loop_
_entity.id
_entity.type
_entity.pdbx_description
1 polymer ?
#
loop_
_entity_poly.entity_id
_entity_poly.type
_entity_poly.pdbx_seq_one_letter_code
_entity_poly.pdbx_strand_id
1 'polypeptide(L)'
;MSLLRELHPDAPARRYSLDDVWHGVTLSKNGDYIPRYSRTAEEQLLSAESVSALACLFGPPYAAAEPYPHQELEEAWRDLLTAQHHEFHSGEGDNGASGERLFERAIATSSEVFARTLEHLGRRVDALEGSAIVFNTLGWTRDVVHDHGVVRSVPAYGYRVVDPYDEIEEPRLGRIEMREEEAEFTLARGNFEVRIDRASGLVRQIFSRDWPDGILGAGKPLGGLEMRRNRSLERFETVNESSTESSGDFAEFVFLREGKAGSRIRVTYSMSMLHDALWIRLQGENVARPDPGLASALGLAIRPVFRPAALLHDHPYGTSEVTAERNRVRKYPTGDAISSSQVFEEVVRPFTASSFVDLLETDAAGRGLLVVHDGCQQFQRDTHGVRALLHSCDLWDGDHYDNVFDAELWLAPHATLRPTERMRLAMECNLGSPRFESFASALGGGDLPATLGALDVDAPNVLCTAFHRDRSASAASLAGSFASAATDPHVIRLVEFDGKPAEVTLRLPG
;
A
#
# COMPACT_ATOMS: atom_id res chain seq x y z
N MET A 1 19.15 -26.05 5.31
CA MET A 1 19.80 -26.31 4.00
C MET A 1 21.04 -27.21 4.08
N SER A 2 21.72 -27.41 5.22
CA SER A 2 22.93 -28.27 5.27
C SER A 2 22.63 -29.75 5.04
N LEU A 3 21.52 -30.28 5.59
CA LEU A 3 21.18 -31.71 5.49
C LEU A 3 20.94 -32.22 4.05
N LEU A 4 20.31 -31.42 3.19
CA LEU A 4 20.02 -31.81 1.79
C LEU A 4 21.27 -31.74 0.89
N ARG A 5 22.20 -30.82 1.17
CA ARG A 5 23.49 -30.74 0.46
C ARG A 5 24.44 -31.86 0.86
N GLU A 6 24.35 -32.33 2.11
CA GLU A 6 25.10 -33.51 2.57
C GLU A 6 24.60 -34.80 1.91
N LEU A 7 23.30 -34.93 1.65
CA LEU A 7 22.71 -36.11 1.01
C LEU A 7 22.85 -36.09 -0.52
N HIS A 8 22.82 -34.91 -1.15
CA HIS A 8 22.95 -34.74 -2.60
C HIS A 8 23.81 -33.51 -2.93
N PRO A 9 25.15 -33.63 -2.84
CA PRO A 9 26.06 -32.51 -3.14
C PRO A 9 25.94 -32.02 -4.59
N ASP A 10 25.47 -32.89 -5.50
CA ASP A 10 25.28 -32.59 -6.92
C ASP A 10 23.84 -32.19 -7.27
N ALA A 11 22.93 -32.02 -6.30
CA ALA A 11 21.57 -31.58 -6.60
C ALA A 11 21.61 -30.19 -7.26
N PRO A 12 21.02 -30.01 -8.45
CA PRO A 12 21.06 -28.72 -9.14
C PRO A 12 20.25 -27.69 -8.35
N ALA A 13 20.84 -26.53 -8.12
CA ALA A 13 20.12 -25.39 -7.56
C ALA A 13 19.04 -24.94 -8.55
N ARG A 14 17.77 -25.09 -8.18
CA ARG A 14 16.65 -24.52 -8.94
C ARG A 14 16.46 -23.07 -8.54
N ARG A 15 16.37 -22.19 -9.52
CA ARG A 15 16.01 -20.79 -9.35
C ARG A 15 14.62 -20.60 -9.93
N TYR A 16 13.75 -19.98 -9.16
CA TYR A 16 12.39 -19.64 -9.56
C TYR A 16 12.29 -18.12 -9.52
N SER A 17 11.65 -17.55 -10.54
CA SER A 17 11.09 -16.21 -10.43
C SER A 17 9.77 -16.27 -9.67
N LEU A 18 9.29 -15.15 -9.13
CA LEU A 18 8.00 -15.14 -8.44
C LEU A 18 6.82 -15.44 -9.39
N ASP A 19 6.96 -15.15 -10.69
CA ASP A 19 5.95 -15.56 -11.67
C ASP A 19 5.96 -17.07 -11.98
N ASP A 20 7.04 -17.79 -11.66
CA ASP A 20 7.08 -19.26 -11.77
C ASP A 20 6.28 -19.98 -10.67
N VAL A 21 6.06 -19.30 -9.54
CA VAL A 21 5.32 -19.83 -8.40
C VAL A 21 3.91 -19.25 -8.31
N TRP A 22 3.41 -18.60 -9.38
CA TRP A 22 2.03 -18.10 -9.42
C TRP A 22 1.04 -19.23 -9.11
N HIS A 23 0.49 -19.18 -7.89
CA HIS A 23 -0.03 -20.35 -7.16
C HIS A 23 -1.55 -20.54 -7.25
N GLY A 24 -2.24 -19.75 -8.07
CA GLY A 24 -3.62 -20.05 -8.46
C GLY A 24 -4.73 -19.66 -7.47
N VAL A 25 -4.44 -18.84 -6.46
CA VAL A 25 -5.47 -18.09 -5.72
C VAL A 25 -5.93 -16.91 -6.58
N THR A 26 -7.24 -16.63 -6.66
CA THR A 26 -7.71 -15.38 -7.30
C THR A 26 -7.28 -14.25 -6.41
N LEU A 27 -6.34 -13.44 -6.88
CA LEU A 27 -6.24 -12.06 -6.44
C LEU A 27 -7.13 -11.23 -7.37
N SER A 28 -7.58 -10.06 -6.92
CA SER A 28 -8.63 -9.18 -7.44
C SER A 28 -10.07 -9.60 -7.22
N LYS A 29 -10.36 -10.74 -6.58
CA LYS A 29 -11.77 -11.11 -6.32
C LYS A 29 -12.40 -10.24 -5.26
N ASN A 30 -13.70 -9.97 -5.38
CA ASN A 30 -14.45 -9.10 -4.47
C ASN A 30 -13.75 -7.77 -4.15
N GLY A 31 -12.96 -7.26 -5.11
CA GLY A 31 -12.28 -6.00 -4.94
C GLY A 31 -11.09 -6.13 -4.01
N ASP A 32 -10.39 -7.26 -4.00
CA ASP A 32 -9.19 -7.54 -3.18
C ASP A 32 -9.39 -7.13 -1.71
N TYR A 33 -10.62 -7.31 -1.20
CA TYR A 33 -11.01 -6.82 0.11
C TYR A 33 -10.19 -7.49 1.22
N ILE A 34 -9.98 -8.82 1.16
CA ILE A 34 -9.14 -9.56 2.12
C ILE A 34 -7.68 -9.09 2.10
N PRO A 35 -6.98 -9.00 0.94
CA PRO A 35 -5.64 -8.41 0.88
C PRO A 35 -5.55 -6.98 1.43
N ARG A 36 -6.55 -6.13 1.17
CA ARG A 36 -6.61 -4.77 1.71
C ARG A 36 -6.79 -4.76 3.22
N TYR A 37 -7.70 -5.57 3.76
CA TYR A 37 -7.91 -5.72 5.20
C TYR A 37 -6.66 -6.25 5.91
N SER A 38 -6.01 -7.24 5.32
CA SER A 38 -4.74 -7.76 5.83
C SER A 38 -3.68 -6.66 5.94
N ARG A 39 -3.52 -5.84 4.90
CA ARG A 39 -2.57 -4.72 4.92
C ARG A 39 -2.94 -3.69 5.97
N THR A 40 -4.19 -3.26 6.00
CA THR A 40 -4.71 -2.29 6.99
C THR A 40 -4.44 -2.78 8.41
N ALA A 41 -4.76 -4.05 8.71
CA ALA A 41 -4.51 -4.63 10.03
C ALA A 41 -3.01 -4.69 10.37
N GLU A 42 -2.14 -5.08 9.43
CA GLU A 42 -0.69 -5.12 9.64
C GLU A 42 -0.09 -3.72 9.87
N GLU A 43 -0.47 -2.74 9.04
CA GLU A 43 -0.02 -1.34 9.16
C GLU A 43 -0.46 -0.73 10.49
N GLN A 44 -1.71 -0.94 10.92
CA GLN A 44 -2.18 -0.42 12.20
C GLN A 44 -1.48 -1.07 13.39
N LEU A 45 -1.24 -2.38 13.32
CA LEU A 45 -0.58 -3.11 14.38
C LEU A 45 0.89 -2.65 14.51
N LEU A 46 1.64 -2.57 13.40
CA LEU A 46 3.00 -2.03 13.39
C LEU A 46 3.05 -0.57 13.90
N SER A 47 2.04 0.24 13.58
CA SER A 47 1.91 1.61 14.10
C SER A 47 1.74 1.60 15.62
N ALA A 48 0.82 0.77 16.15
CA ALA A 48 0.56 0.60 17.58
C ALA A 48 1.80 0.11 18.35
N GLU A 49 2.55 -0.85 17.79
CA GLU A 49 3.82 -1.30 18.34
C GLU A 49 4.84 -0.18 18.43
N SER A 50 5.00 0.59 17.35
CA SER A 50 6.03 1.63 17.28
C SER A 50 5.80 2.78 18.26
N VAL A 51 4.57 3.26 18.39
CA VAL A 51 4.24 4.31 19.37
C VAL A 51 4.36 3.80 20.81
N SER A 52 3.99 2.54 21.06
CA SER A 52 4.14 1.90 22.38
C SER A 52 5.60 1.71 22.76
N ALA A 53 6.44 1.32 21.79
CA ALA A 53 7.88 1.15 21.99
C ALA A 53 8.59 2.49 22.24
N LEU A 54 8.14 3.57 21.58
CA LEU A 54 8.62 4.93 21.85
C LEU A 54 8.22 5.38 23.26
N ALA A 55 6.94 5.24 23.63
CA ALA A 55 6.43 5.64 24.95
C ALA A 55 7.18 4.94 26.11
N CYS A 56 7.54 3.67 25.91
CA CYS A 56 8.33 2.88 26.85
C CYS A 56 9.70 3.48 27.22
N LEU A 57 10.27 4.36 26.40
CA LEU A 57 11.53 5.05 26.73
C LEU A 57 11.39 5.96 27.96
N PHE A 58 10.15 6.33 28.32
CA PHE A 58 9.85 7.29 29.38
C PHE A 58 9.17 6.66 30.60
N GLY A 59 9.27 5.33 30.72
CA GLY A 59 8.62 4.57 31.78
C GLY A 59 7.20 4.12 31.41
N PRO A 60 6.45 3.57 32.39
CA PRO A 60 5.10 3.09 32.14
C PRO A 60 4.14 4.26 31.84
N PRO A 61 3.32 4.18 30.79
CA PRO A 61 2.45 5.28 30.36
C PRO A 61 1.24 5.52 31.29
N TYR A 62 0.92 4.60 32.20
CA TYR A 62 -0.16 4.76 33.18
C TYR A 62 0.05 3.75 34.32
N ALA A 63 -0.91 3.64 35.26
CA ALA A 63 -0.93 2.60 36.28
C ALA A 63 -1.21 1.18 35.71
N ALA A 64 -0.63 0.85 34.55
CA ALA A 64 -0.56 -0.51 34.03
C ALA A 64 0.47 -1.32 34.82
N ALA A 65 0.24 -2.64 34.85
CA ALA A 65 1.21 -3.58 35.37
C ALA A 65 2.48 -3.67 34.50
N GLU A 66 2.39 -3.38 33.20
CA GLU A 66 3.48 -3.49 32.23
C GLU A 66 3.63 -2.19 31.41
N PRO A 67 4.87 -1.73 31.10
CA PRO A 67 5.09 -0.54 30.27
C PRO A 67 4.65 -0.69 28.81
N TYR A 68 4.66 -1.90 28.28
CA TYR A 68 4.32 -2.23 26.89
C TYR A 68 3.08 -3.14 26.86
N PRO A 69 2.08 -2.90 25.99
CA PRO A 69 0.82 -3.64 25.96
C PRO A 69 0.97 -4.99 25.24
N HIS A 70 1.81 -5.87 25.80
CA HIS A 70 2.12 -7.18 25.21
C HIS A 70 0.88 -8.03 24.99
N GLN A 71 -0.03 -8.08 25.97
CA GLN A 71 -1.20 -8.94 25.87
C GLN A 71 -2.09 -8.54 24.68
N GLU A 72 -2.46 -7.27 24.60
CA GLU A 72 -3.36 -6.76 23.56
C GLU A 72 -2.73 -6.87 22.17
N LEU A 73 -1.44 -6.53 22.04
CA LEU A 73 -0.74 -6.62 20.75
C LEU A 73 -0.51 -8.07 20.31
N GLU A 74 -0.21 -8.99 21.22
CA GLU A 74 -0.12 -10.42 20.90
C GLU A 74 -1.48 -11.00 20.48
N GLU A 75 -2.57 -10.61 21.14
CA GLU A 75 -3.93 -11.02 20.75
C GLU A 75 -4.29 -10.47 19.36
N ALA A 76 -4.00 -9.19 19.08
CA ALA A 76 -4.19 -8.61 17.75
C ALA A 76 -3.36 -9.32 16.66
N TRP A 77 -2.11 -9.70 16.96
CA TRP A 77 -1.28 -10.49 16.04
C TRP A 77 -1.85 -11.88 15.79
N ARG A 78 -2.34 -12.57 16.83
CA ARG A 78 -2.99 -13.89 16.67
C ARG A 78 -4.20 -13.80 15.75
N ASP A 79 -4.98 -12.73 15.88
CA ASP A 79 -6.15 -12.50 15.03
C ASP A 79 -5.77 -12.24 13.58
N LEU A 80 -4.84 -11.31 13.36
CA LEU A 80 -4.30 -11.01 12.04
C LEU A 80 -3.74 -12.26 11.36
N LEU A 81 -2.85 -12.99 12.03
CA LEU A 81 -2.20 -14.19 11.46
C LEU A 81 -3.21 -15.31 11.20
N THR A 82 -4.24 -15.44 12.04
CA THR A 82 -5.32 -16.39 11.78
C THR A 82 -6.11 -15.95 10.55
N ALA A 83 -6.49 -14.68 10.45
CA ALA A 83 -7.22 -14.11 9.31
C ALA A 83 -6.44 -14.20 7.98
N GLN A 84 -5.11 -14.18 8.03
CA GLN A 84 -4.22 -14.39 6.88
C GLN A 84 -4.12 -15.86 6.43
N HIS A 85 -4.81 -16.79 7.09
CA HIS A 85 -4.84 -18.17 6.63
C HIS A 85 -5.39 -18.25 5.20
N HIS A 86 -4.65 -18.93 4.33
CA HIS A 86 -4.95 -18.97 2.90
C HIS A 86 -6.38 -19.40 2.58
N GLU A 87 -6.99 -20.27 3.38
CA GLU A 87 -8.40 -20.70 3.22
C GLU A 87 -9.43 -19.58 3.36
N PHE A 88 -9.15 -18.54 4.16
CA PHE A 88 -10.06 -17.40 4.25
C PHE A 88 -10.06 -16.58 2.97
N HIS A 89 -8.89 -16.45 2.33
CA HIS A 89 -8.78 -15.79 1.05
C HIS A 89 -9.17 -16.73 -0.10
N SER A 90 -8.89 -18.03 -0.09
CA SER A 90 -9.25 -18.91 -1.22
C SER A 90 -10.72 -19.29 -1.26
N GLY A 91 -11.39 -19.37 -0.11
CA GLY A 91 -12.83 -19.64 0.03
C GLY A 91 -13.54 -18.51 0.78
N GLU A 92 -13.53 -17.30 0.20
CA GLU A 92 -14.20 -16.13 0.79
C GLU A 92 -15.69 -16.38 0.95
N GLY A 93 -16.32 -17.09 0.00
CA GLY A 93 -17.75 -17.42 0.06
C GLY A 93 -18.13 -18.37 1.20
N ASP A 94 -17.21 -19.22 1.66
CA ASP A 94 -17.47 -20.21 2.71
C ASP A 94 -16.99 -19.71 4.09
N ASN A 95 -15.77 -19.17 4.15
CA ASN A 95 -15.06 -18.87 5.38
C ASN A 95 -14.66 -17.38 5.51
N GLY A 96 -14.82 -16.58 4.46
CA GLY A 96 -14.32 -15.19 4.39
C GLY A 96 -14.84 -14.30 5.53
N ALA A 97 -16.11 -14.44 5.91
CA ALA A 97 -16.71 -13.68 7.02
C ALA A 97 -16.06 -13.97 8.38
N SER A 98 -15.46 -15.15 8.58
CA SER A 98 -14.67 -15.43 9.78
C SER A 98 -13.33 -14.70 9.75
N GLY A 99 -12.66 -14.67 8.59
CA GLY A 99 -11.46 -13.87 8.38
C GLY A 99 -11.71 -12.37 8.59
N GLU A 100 -12.82 -11.86 8.05
CA GLU A 100 -13.27 -10.46 8.21
C GLU A 100 -13.29 -10.02 9.68
N ARG A 101 -14.03 -10.76 10.51
CA ARG A 101 -14.21 -10.44 11.93
C ARG A 101 -12.90 -10.49 12.71
N LEU A 102 -11.96 -11.34 12.30
CA LEU A 102 -10.64 -11.41 12.89
C LEU A 102 -9.80 -10.18 12.50
N PHE A 103 -9.83 -9.75 11.23
CA PHE A 103 -9.21 -8.49 10.82
C PHE A 103 -9.82 -7.29 11.56
N GLU A 104 -11.15 -7.20 11.65
CA GLU A 104 -11.83 -6.14 12.40
C GLU A 104 -11.38 -6.09 13.86
N ARG A 105 -11.27 -7.27 14.52
CA ARG A 105 -10.80 -7.35 15.91
C ARG A 105 -9.33 -6.94 16.05
N ALA A 106 -8.47 -7.35 15.11
CA ALA A 106 -7.07 -6.96 15.08
C ALA A 106 -6.93 -5.44 14.93
N ILE A 107 -7.66 -4.84 13.98
CA ILE A 107 -7.68 -3.38 13.72
C ILE A 107 -8.23 -2.64 14.94
N ALA A 108 -9.35 -3.06 15.52
CA ALA A 108 -9.96 -2.39 16.67
C ALA A 108 -9.01 -2.39 17.88
N THR A 109 -8.44 -3.55 18.21
CA THR A 109 -7.50 -3.70 19.35
C THR A 109 -6.26 -2.84 19.15
N SER A 110 -5.63 -2.91 17.98
CA SER A 110 -4.43 -2.13 17.70
C SER A 110 -4.70 -0.62 17.57
N SER A 111 -5.88 -0.21 17.10
CA SER A 111 -6.32 1.20 17.08
C SER A 111 -6.50 1.76 18.48
N GLU A 112 -7.11 1.01 19.40
CA GLU A 112 -7.26 1.44 20.79
C GLU A 112 -5.89 1.60 21.47
N VAL A 113 -4.99 0.63 21.28
CA VAL A 113 -3.61 0.69 21.78
C VAL A 113 -2.87 1.90 21.23
N PHE A 114 -2.97 2.16 19.93
CA PHE A 114 -2.32 3.30 19.29
C PHE A 114 -2.85 4.62 19.86
N ALA A 115 -4.18 4.82 19.82
CA ALA A 115 -4.83 6.07 20.21
C ALA A 115 -4.54 6.42 21.68
N ARG A 116 -4.72 5.47 22.61
CA ARG A 116 -4.47 5.72 24.04
C ARG A 116 -2.99 6.00 24.35
N THR A 117 -2.08 5.39 23.60
CA THR A 117 -0.63 5.61 23.76
C THR A 117 -0.22 6.97 23.20
N LEU A 118 -0.77 7.35 22.05
CA LEU A 118 -0.52 8.67 21.47
C LEU A 118 -1.12 9.78 22.34
N GLU A 119 -2.32 9.57 22.89
CA GLU A 119 -2.92 10.47 23.88
C GLU A 119 -2.02 10.60 25.12
N HIS A 120 -1.50 9.49 25.65
CA HIS A 120 -0.56 9.53 26.76
C HIS A 120 0.67 10.39 26.46
N LEU A 121 1.29 10.21 25.28
CA LEU A 121 2.39 11.06 24.84
C LEU A 121 1.95 12.52 24.77
N GLY A 122 0.79 12.82 24.18
CA GLY A 122 0.23 14.18 24.11
C GLY A 122 0.05 14.86 25.47
N ARG A 123 -0.24 14.11 26.55
CA ARG A 123 -0.29 14.65 27.92
C ARG A 123 1.09 14.98 28.50
N ARG A 124 2.15 14.39 27.95
CA ARG A 124 3.53 14.53 28.45
C ARG A 124 4.41 15.44 27.61
N VAL A 125 4.00 15.87 26.43
CA VAL A 125 4.79 16.83 25.66
C VAL A 125 4.67 18.24 26.24
N ASP A 126 5.80 18.92 26.34
CA ASP A 126 5.88 20.36 26.62
C ASP A 126 5.41 21.14 25.37
N ALA A 127 4.14 21.55 25.39
CA ALA A 127 3.46 22.24 24.30
C ALA A 127 2.37 23.19 24.82
N LEU A 128 1.78 24.00 23.95
CA LEU A 128 0.57 24.75 24.29
C LEU A 128 -0.63 23.80 24.35
N GLU A 129 -1.57 24.09 25.26
CA GLU A 129 -2.88 23.43 25.27
C GLU A 129 -3.57 23.65 23.91
N GLY A 130 -4.07 22.55 23.32
CA GLY A 130 -4.70 22.57 22.00
C GLY A 130 -3.75 22.30 20.84
N SER A 131 -2.45 22.09 21.09
CA SER A 131 -1.50 21.62 20.06
C SER A 131 -1.84 20.21 19.60
N ALA A 132 -1.38 19.82 18.41
CA ALA A 132 -1.50 18.47 17.89
C ALA A 132 -0.14 17.76 17.92
N ILE A 133 -0.08 16.55 18.48
CA ILE A 133 1.06 15.65 18.27
C ILE A 133 0.84 14.94 16.94
N VAL A 134 1.82 14.99 16.04
CA VAL A 134 1.77 14.28 14.75
C VAL A 134 2.84 13.21 14.74
N PHE A 135 2.41 11.95 14.62
CA PHE A 135 3.27 10.77 14.72
C PHE A 135 3.60 10.20 13.34
N ASN A 136 4.86 9.85 13.13
CA ASN A 136 5.35 9.16 11.95
C ASN A 136 5.49 7.67 12.24
N THR A 137 4.66 6.87 11.58
CA THR A 137 4.62 5.40 11.72
C THR A 137 5.69 4.67 10.91
N LEU A 138 6.59 5.39 10.21
CA LEU A 138 7.65 4.81 9.39
C LEU A 138 9.03 5.00 10.01
N GLY A 139 9.94 4.08 9.68
CA GLY A 139 11.31 4.03 10.22
C GLY A 139 12.32 4.99 9.59
N TRP A 140 11.86 6.08 8.99
CA TRP A 140 12.71 7.17 8.50
C TRP A 140 12.00 8.52 8.65
N THR A 141 12.76 9.60 8.75
CA THR A 141 12.22 10.96 8.78
C THR A 141 11.48 11.28 7.49
N ARG A 142 10.24 11.78 7.62
CA ARG A 142 9.40 12.13 6.47
C ARG A 142 8.45 13.28 6.78
N ASP A 143 7.82 13.79 5.74
CA ASP A 143 6.70 14.72 5.88
C ASP A 143 5.39 13.92 6.10
N VAL A 144 4.49 14.47 6.91
CA VAL A 144 3.21 13.84 7.27
C VAL A 144 2.07 14.81 6.92
N VAL A 145 1.04 14.30 6.24
CA VAL A 145 -0.16 15.09 5.92
C VAL A 145 -0.99 15.30 7.19
N HIS A 146 -1.47 16.52 7.39
CA HIS A 146 -2.32 16.93 8.50
C HIS A 146 -3.53 17.70 7.95
N ASP A 147 -4.62 17.78 8.72
CA ASP A 147 -5.88 18.44 8.33
C ASP A 147 -5.75 19.92 7.91
N HIS A 148 -4.60 20.54 8.16
CA HIS A 148 -4.33 21.94 7.83
C HIS A 148 -3.03 22.13 7.02
N GLY A 149 -2.44 21.06 6.48
CA GLY A 149 -1.23 21.15 5.65
C GLY A 149 -0.28 19.97 5.80
N VAL A 150 1.03 20.25 5.78
CA VAL A 150 2.07 19.21 5.90
C VAL A 150 3.01 19.51 7.06
N VAL A 151 3.13 18.56 7.99
CA VAL A 151 4.11 18.63 9.06
C VAL A 151 5.45 18.08 8.56
N ARG A 152 6.47 18.94 8.55
CA ARG A 152 7.78 18.57 8.02
C ARG A 152 8.59 17.69 8.93
N SER A 153 9.36 16.82 8.28
CA SER A 153 10.52 16.18 8.88
C SER A 153 10.21 15.54 10.24
N VAL A 154 9.05 14.88 10.32
CA VAL A 154 8.63 14.12 11.49
C VAL A 154 9.60 12.94 11.64
N PRO A 155 10.31 12.81 12.78
CA PRO A 155 11.36 11.80 12.94
C PRO A 155 10.87 10.37 12.79
N ALA A 156 11.77 9.42 12.50
CA ALA A 156 11.46 7.99 12.38
C ALA A 156 10.83 7.43 13.66
N TYR A 157 9.70 6.72 13.52
CA TYR A 157 8.90 6.18 14.64
C TYR A 157 8.75 7.17 15.79
N GLY A 158 8.54 8.44 15.42
CA GLY A 158 8.66 9.59 16.29
C GLY A 158 7.51 10.55 16.07
N TYR A 159 7.55 11.67 16.79
CA TYR A 159 6.55 12.71 16.66
C TYR A 159 7.16 14.10 16.57
N ARG A 160 6.31 15.01 16.09
CA ARG A 160 6.49 16.46 16.16
C ARG A 160 5.18 17.09 16.61
N VAL A 161 5.26 18.08 17.49
CA VAL A 161 4.11 18.89 17.89
C VAL A 161 3.91 20.06 16.94
N VAL A 162 2.64 20.35 16.66
CA VAL A 162 2.17 21.50 15.89
C VAL A 162 1.34 22.38 16.83
N ASP A 163 1.75 23.62 17.03
CA ASP A 163 1.02 24.61 17.83
C ASP A 163 -0.32 24.96 17.16
N PRO A 164 -1.42 25.16 17.89
CA PRO A 164 -2.71 25.54 17.31
C PRO A 164 -2.67 26.89 16.57
N TYR A 165 -1.69 27.74 16.86
CA TYR A 165 -1.51 29.05 16.23
C TYR A 165 -0.43 29.07 15.16
N ASP A 166 0.31 27.97 14.97
CA ASP A 166 1.31 27.89 13.92
C ASP A 166 0.61 27.75 12.55
N GLU A 167 1.06 28.54 11.58
CA GLU A 167 0.74 28.26 10.18
C GLU A 167 1.45 26.95 9.81
N ILE A 168 0.67 25.88 9.59
CA ILE A 168 1.24 24.63 9.08
C ILE A 168 1.84 24.92 7.70
N GLU A 169 3.03 24.38 7.48
CA GLU A 169 3.76 24.60 6.24
C GLU A 169 2.99 24.08 5.02
N GLU A 170 3.07 24.83 3.92
CA GLU A 170 2.61 24.36 2.62
C GLU A 170 3.39 23.09 2.19
N PRO A 171 2.80 22.18 1.39
CA PRO A 171 3.51 21.02 0.86
C PRO A 171 4.82 21.41 0.15
N ARG A 172 5.85 20.54 0.17
CA ARG A 172 7.21 20.90 -0.33
C ARG A 172 7.19 21.25 -1.80
N LEU A 173 6.30 20.55 -2.47
CA LEU A 173 6.12 20.59 -3.90
C LEU A 173 5.23 21.79 -4.30
N GLY A 174 4.64 22.50 -3.34
CA GLY A 174 3.70 23.60 -3.55
C GLY A 174 2.24 23.13 -3.54
N ARG A 175 1.33 24.08 -3.78
CA ARG A 175 -0.11 23.81 -3.93
C ARG A 175 -0.41 23.14 -5.26
N ILE A 176 -1.47 22.33 -5.28
CA ILE A 176 -1.99 21.75 -6.52
C ILE A 176 -2.88 22.80 -7.19
N GLU A 177 -2.54 23.20 -8.40
CA GLU A 177 -3.35 24.08 -9.23
C GLU A 177 -4.33 23.27 -10.08
N MET A 178 -5.60 23.67 -10.06
CA MET A 178 -6.63 23.15 -10.95
C MET A 178 -6.88 24.15 -12.08
N ARG A 179 -6.93 23.67 -13.32
CA ARG A 179 -7.35 24.47 -14.47
C ARG A 179 -8.43 23.71 -15.23
N GLU A 180 -9.48 24.44 -15.58
CA GLU A 180 -10.60 23.91 -16.36
C GLU A 180 -10.65 24.62 -17.71
N GLU A 181 -10.48 23.85 -18.78
CA GLU A 181 -10.62 24.30 -20.16
C GLU A 181 -11.84 23.63 -20.81
N GLU A 182 -12.20 24.06 -22.02
CA GLU A 182 -13.39 23.55 -22.71
C GLU A 182 -13.35 22.03 -22.94
N ALA A 183 -12.17 21.49 -23.27
CA ALA A 183 -11.99 20.08 -23.60
C ALA A 183 -11.17 19.28 -22.56
N GLU A 184 -10.52 19.96 -21.62
CA GLU A 184 -9.49 19.36 -20.77
C GLU A 184 -9.52 19.93 -19.35
N PHE A 185 -9.30 19.06 -18.38
CA PHE A 185 -8.99 19.42 -17.00
C PHE A 185 -7.51 19.19 -16.74
N THR A 186 -6.90 20.07 -15.97
CA THR A 186 -5.49 19.98 -15.61
C THR A 186 -5.32 20.04 -14.09
N LEU A 187 -4.57 19.09 -13.55
CA LEU A 187 -3.96 19.17 -12.21
C LEU A 187 -2.48 19.47 -12.41
N ALA A 188 -1.95 20.52 -11.80
CA ALA A 188 -0.55 20.91 -11.97
C ALA A 188 0.11 21.30 -10.65
N ARG A 189 1.40 20.98 -10.51
CA ARG A 189 2.26 21.44 -9.43
C ARG A 189 3.72 21.43 -9.88
N GLY A 190 4.32 22.61 -10.02
CA GLY A 190 5.68 22.73 -10.53
C GLY A 190 5.83 22.11 -11.92
N ASN A 191 6.68 21.10 -12.06
CA ASN A 191 6.90 20.38 -13.33
C ASN A 191 6.03 19.12 -13.49
N PHE A 192 5.16 18.83 -12.51
CA PHE A 192 4.25 17.70 -12.58
C PHE A 192 2.87 18.18 -13.03
N GLU A 193 2.35 17.60 -14.10
CA GLU A 193 1.08 18.01 -14.69
C GLU A 193 0.31 16.77 -15.17
N VAL A 194 -0.98 16.71 -14.86
CA VAL A 194 -1.90 15.65 -15.29
C VAL A 194 -2.99 16.29 -16.11
N ARG A 195 -3.17 15.79 -17.33
CA ARG A 195 -4.19 16.26 -18.26
C ARG A 195 -5.27 15.22 -18.43
N ILE A 196 -6.53 15.62 -18.23
CA ILE A 196 -7.70 14.75 -18.23
C ILE A 196 -8.69 15.26 -19.27
N ASP A 197 -9.08 14.41 -20.19
CA ASP A 197 -10.08 14.72 -21.20
C ASP A 197 -11.45 14.85 -20.56
N ARG A 198 -12.08 16.02 -20.68
CA ARG A 198 -13.35 16.33 -20.02
C ARG A 198 -14.49 15.42 -20.50
N ALA A 199 -14.54 15.13 -21.79
CA ALA A 199 -15.63 14.36 -22.39
C ALA A 199 -15.58 12.86 -22.00
N SER A 200 -14.38 12.29 -21.88
CA SER A 200 -14.18 10.87 -21.58
C SER A 200 -13.79 10.58 -20.14
N GLY A 201 -13.43 11.59 -19.35
CA GLY A 201 -12.91 11.41 -17.99
C GLY A 201 -11.67 10.51 -17.97
N LEU A 202 -10.84 10.58 -19.01
CA LEU A 202 -9.64 9.77 -19.17
C LEU A 202 -8.39 10.65 -19.09
N VAL A 203 -7.37 10.18 -18.39
CA VAL A 203 -6.08 10.86 -18.31
C VAL A 203 -5.37 10.71 -19.66
N ARG A 204 -5.16 11.83 -20.35
CA ARG A 204 -4.51 11.91 -21.67
C ARG A 204 -3.00 11.89 -21.55
N GLN A 205 -2.45 12.60 -20.57
CA GLN A 205 -1.02 12.66 -20.31
C GLN A 205 -0.71 12.88 -18.83
N ILE A 206 0.48 12.43 -18.44
CA ILE A 206 1.12 12.76 -17.18
C ILE A 206 2.52 13.25 -17.54
N PHE A 207 2.82 14.48 -17.18
CA PHE A 207 4.12 15.12 -17.37
C PHE A 207 4.86 15.17 -16.04
N SER A 208 6.18 15.03 -16.11
CA SER A 208 7.07 15.27 -14.97
C SER A 208 8.36 15.90 -15.47
N ARG A 209 9.22 16.32 -14.53
CA ARG A 209 10.58 16.79 -14.87
C ARG A 209 11.35 15.78 -15.73
N ASP A 210 11.18 14.49 -15.45
CA ASP A 210 11.92 13.41 -16.11
C ASP A 210 11.23 12.93 -17.41
N TRP A 211 9.96 13.36 -17.60
CA TRP A 211 9.09 13.08 -18.75
C TRP A 211 8.39 14.35 -19.25
N PRO A 212 9.15 15.34 -19.78
CA PRO A 212 8.60 16.63 -20.19
C PRO A 212 7.67 16.55 -21.41
N ASP A 213 7.81 15.50 -22.23
CA ASP A 213 6.94 15.23 -23.38
C ASP A 213 5.73 14.34 -23.03
N GLY A 214 5.61 13.96 -21.75
CA GLY A 214 4.55 13.09 -21.23
C GLY A 214 4.90 11.60 -21.27
N ILE A 215 4.40 10.84 -20.29
CA ILE A 215 4.70 9.41 -20.15
C ILE A 215 3.67 8.49 -20.81
N LEU A 216 2.49 8.97 -21.19
CA LEU A 216 1.45 8.11 -21.77
C LEU A 216 1.58 8.03 -23.30
N GLY A 217 1.29 6.88 -23.89
CA GLY A 217 1.36 6.74 -25.34
C GLY A 217 0.24 7.49 -26.07
N ALA A 218 0.53 8.00 -27.27
CA ALA A 218 -0.50 8.60 -28.12
C ALA A 218 -1.66 7.61 -28.35
N GLY A 219 -2.89 8.05 -28.05
CA GLY A 219 -4.10 7.20 -28.15
C GLY A 219 -4.20 6.09 -27.09
N LYS A 220 -3.34 6.10 -26.07
CA LYS A 220 -3.35 5.14 -24.95
C LYS A 220 -3.61 5.88 -23.62
N PRO A 221 -4.79 6.50 -23.47
CA PRO A 221 -5.10 7.20 -22.23
C PRO A 221 -5.23 6.22 -21.05
N LEU A 222 -5.05 6.74 -19.84
CA LEU A 222 -5.24 6.02 -18.59
C LEU A 222 -6.68 6.26 -18.06
N GLY A 223 -7.23 5.29 -17.33
CA GLY A 223 -8.60 5.33 -16.81
C GLY A 223 -9.62 4.53 -17.64
N GLY A 224 -9.16 3.81 -18.67
CA GLY A 224 -10.01 2.88 -19.41
C GLY A 224 -10.29 1.63 -18.58
N LEU A 225 -11.55 1.43 -18.22
CA LEU A 225 -12.03 0.29 -17.44
C LEU A 225 -12.74 -0.72 -18.35
N GLU A 226 -12.37 -1.99 -18.22
CA GLU A 226 -12.91 -3.07 -19.05
C GLU A 226 -13.10 -4.35 -18.23
N MET A 227 -14.19 -5.08 -18.48
CA MET A 227 -14.47 -6.43 -17.97
C MET A 227 -15.16 -7.28 -19.03
N ARG A 228 -15.26 -8.60 -18.84
CA ARG A 228 -16.12 -9.46 -19.68
C ARG A 228 -17.35 -9.90 -18.93
N ARG A 229 -18.49 -9.86 -19.61
CA ARG A 229 -19.77 -10.31 -19.07
C ARG A 229 -20.63 -10.85 -20.19
N ASN A 230 -21.33 -11.95 -19.94
CA ASN A 230 -22.10 -12.67 -20.96
C ASN A 230 -21.25 -12.95 -22.22
N ARG A 231 -19.98 -13.31 -22.02
CA ARG A 231 -18.95 -13.57 -23.05
C ARG A 231 -18.64 -12.37 -23.95
N SER A 232 -19.05 -11.17 -23.56
CA SER A 232 -18.88 -9.94 -24.32
C SER A 232 -18.01 -8.95 -23.55
N LEU A 233 -17.20 -8.17 -24.25
CA LEU A 233 -16.41 -7.10 -23.64
C LEU A 233 -17.35 -5.96 -23.25
N GLU A 234 -17.28 -5.55 -21.99
CA GLU A 234 -17.95 -4.38 -21.46
C GLU A 234 -16.93 -3.30 -21.14
N ARG A 235 -17.26 -2.07 -21.58
CA ARG A 235 -16.47 -0.87 -21.34
C ARG A 235 -17.32 0.17 -20.62
N PHE A 236 -16.67 0.96 -19.77
CA PHE A 236 -17.30 2.02 -19.01
C PHE A 236 -17.04 3.36 -19.71
N GLU A 237 -17.74 3.61 -20.81
CA GLU A 237 -17.49 4.75 -21.72
C GLU A 237 -18.37 5.97 -21.41
N THR A 238 -19.54 5.77 -20.81
CA THR A 238 -20.42 6.88 -20.41
C THR A 238 -19.81 7.61 -19.24
N VAL A 239 -19.75 8.95 -19.32
CA VAL A 239 -19.14 9.81 -18.30
C VAL A 239 -20.16 10.85 -17.87
N ASN A 240 -20.44 10.90 -16.57
CA ASN A 240 -21.10 12.03 -15.95
C ASN A 240 -20.09 12.70 -15.02
N GLU A 241 -19.76 13.95 -15.28
CA GLU A 241 -18.97 14.80 -14.39
C GLU A 241 -19.80 15.05 -13.12
N SER A 242 -19.33 14.63 -11.94
CA SER A 242 -20.13 14.70 -10.71
C SER A 242 -19.81 15.93 -9.86
N SER A 243 -18.55 16.38 -9.85
CA SER A 243 -18.12 17.55 -9.08
C SER A 243 -16.63 17.87 -9.30
N THR A 244 -16.28 19.14 -9.12
CA THR A 244 -14.93 19.59 -8.74
C THR A 244 -15.00 20.05 -7.28
N GLU A 245 -14.24 19.40 -6.40
CA GLU A 245 -14.04 19.90 -5.04
C GLU A 245 -12.65 20.52 -4.95
N SER A 246 -12.62 21.83 -4.67
CA SER A 246 -11.42 22.57 -4.33
C SER A 246 -11.56 23.08 -2.89
N SER A 247 -11.54 22.18 -1.91
CA SER A 247 -11.50 22.57 -0.50
C SER A 247 -10.05 22.78 -0.08
N GLY A 248 -9.53 24.00 -0.29
CA GLY A 248 -8.29 24.54 0.30
C GLY A 248 -6.97 23.83 -0.02
N ASP A 249 -6.89 22.53 0.28
CA ASP A 249 -5.70 21.69 0.29
C ASP A 249 -5.84 20.44 -0.59
N PHE A 250 -7.07 20.02 -0.95
CA PHE A 250 -7.31 18.91 -1.86
C PHE A 250 -7.93 19.39 -3.17
N ALA A 251 -7.33 18.97 -4.28
CA ALA A 251 -7.70 19.34 -5.63
C ALA A 251 -8.04 18.06 -6.41
N GLU A 252 -9.33 17.81 -6.62
CA GLU A 252 -9.77 16.57 -7.25
C GLU A 252 -10.81 16.76 -8.36
N PHE A 253 -10.72 15.88 -9.36
CA PHE A 253 -11.73 15.72 -10.40
C PHE A 253 -12.42 14.37 -10.24
N VAL A 254 -13.75 14.39 -10.17
CA VAL A 254 -14.56 13.19 -9.95
C VAL A 254 -15.45 12.90 -11.17
N PHE A 255 -15.32 11.69 -11.69
CA PHE A 255 -16.06 11.19 -12.84
C PHE A 255 -16.88 9.96 -12.45
N LEU A 256 -18.15 9.94 -12.83
CA LEU A 256 -18.97 8.74 -12.78
C LEU A 256 -18.92 8.02 -14.14
N ARG A 257 -18.33 6.84 -14.16
CA ARG A 257 -18.18 5.99 -15.36
C ARG A 257 -19.23 4.89 -15.35
N GLU A 258 -20.03 4.80 -16.40
CA GLU A 258 -21.09 3.80 -16.49
C GLU A 258 -20.86 2.77 -17.61
N GLY A 259 -21.07 1.50 -17.28
CA GLY A 259 -21.12 0.40 -18.23
C GLY A 259 -22.51 0.24 -18.86
N LYS A 260 -22.61 -0.48 -19.98
CA LYS A 260 -23.90 -0.76 -20.65
C LYS A 260 -24.89 -1.53 -19.76
N ALA A 261 -24.38 -2.21 -18.74
CA ALA A 261 -25.15 -2.88 -17.70
C ALA A 261 -25.92 -1.95 -16.74
N GLY A 262 -25.54 -0.67 -16.67
CA GLY A 262 -25.86 0.20 -15.55
C GLY A 262 -24.91 0.06 -14.34
N SER A 263 -23.78 -0.66 -14.48
CA SER A 263 -22.72 -0.65 -13.47
C SER A 263 -22.05 0.70 -13.41
N ARG A 264 -21.81 1.19 -12.19
CA ARG A 264 -21.28 2.53 -11.94
C ARG A 264 -19.96 2.46 -11.20
N ILE A 265 -18.98 3.21 -11.68
CA ILE A 265 -17.68 3.33 -11.04
C ILE A 265 -17.36 4.82 -10.92
N ARG A 266 -17.23 5.30 -9.68
CA ARG A 266 -16.70 6.64 -9.39
C ARG A 266 -15.19 6.58 -9.54
N VAL A 267 -14.64 7.47 -10.36
CA VAL A 267 -13.21 7.62 -10.61
C VAL A 267 -12.79 9.00 -10.15
N THR A 268 -11.95 9.06 -9.13
CA THR A 268 -11.38 10.30 -8.61
C THR A 268 -9.93 10.41 -9.03
N TYR A 269 -9.56 11.56 -9.60
CA TYR A 269 -8.18 11.92 -9.90
C TYR A 269 -7.74 13.08 -9.02
N SER A 270 -6.60 12.91 -8.33
CA SER A 270 -5.88 13.99 -7.65
C SER A 270 -4.37 13.78 -7.78
N MET A 271 -3.59 14.60 -7.09
CA MET A 271 -2.15 14.41 -6.95
C MET A 271 -1.81 14.04 -5.50
N SER A 272 -0.79 13.22 -5.31
CA SER A 272 -0.25 12.98 -3.97
C SER A 272 0.23 14.30 -3.35
N MET A 273 -0.14 14.55 -2.09
CA MET A 273 0.30 15.72 -1.34
C MET A 273 1.81 15.74 -1.10
N LEU A 274 2.43 14.56 -1.02
CA LEU A 274 3.85 14.41 -0.67
C LEU A 274 4.74 14.05 -1.86
N HIS A 275 4.16 13.57 -2.96
CA HIS A 275 4.91 13.04 -4.09
C HIS A 275 4.37 13.56 -5.43
N ASP A 276 5.25 13.68 -6.42
CA ASP A 276 4.87 13.93 -7.81
C ASP A 276 4.32 12.63 -8.43
N ALA A 277 3.11 12.28 -7.99
CA ALA A 277 2.38 11.10 -8.40
C ALA A 277 0.90 11.45 -8.61
N LEU A 278 0.31 10.90 -9.67
CA LEU A 278 -1.13 10.91 -9.89
C LEU A 278 -1.76 9.89 -8.94
N TRP A 279 -2.68 10.32 -8.08
CA TRP A 279 -3.53 9.44 -7.28
C TRP A 279 -4.85 9.18 -8.00
N ILE A 280 -5.23 7.92 -8.06
CA ILE A 280 -6.47 7.45 -8.66
C ILE A 280 -7.22 6.62 -7.62
N ARG A 281 -8.45 7.01 -7.32
CA ARG A 281 -9.37 6.20 -6.52
C ARG A 281 -10.53 5.71 -7.39
N LEU A 282 -10.85 4.43 -7.28
CA LEU A 282 -11.85 3.73 -8.08
C LEU A 282 -12.85 3.08 -7.13
N GLN A 283 -14.06 3.61 -7.08
CA GLN A 283 -15.12 3.10 -6.21
C GLN A 283 -16.25 2.53 -7.05
N GLY A 284 -16.47 1.22 -6.93
CA GLY A 284 -17.58 0.54 -7.55
C GLY A 284 -18.78 0.46 -6.59
N GLU A 285 -19.96 0.85 -7.07
CA GLU A 285 -21.23 0.62 -6.37
C GLU A 285 -22.19 -0.12 -7.31
N ASN A 286 -22.74 -1.25 -6.85
CA ASN A 286 -23.61 -2.11 -7.67
C ASN A 286 -22.95 -2.55 -8.99
N VAL A 287 -21.66 -2.90 -8.93
CA VAL A 287 -20.90 -3.40 -10.07
C VAL A 287 -21.45 -4.77 -10.47
N ALA A 288 -21.86 -4.91 -11.73
CA ALA A 288 -22.43 -6.14 -12.22
C ALA A 288 -21.38 -7.25 -12.21
N ARG A 289 -21.80 -8.45 -11.81
CA ARG A 289 -20.94 -9.64 -11.78
C ARG A 289 -20.29 -9.87 -13.15
N PRO A 290 -18.95 -9.89 -13.26
CA PRO A 290 -18.28 -10.29 -14.50
C PRO A 290 -18.50 -11.78 -14.75
N ASP A 291 -18.19 -12.25 -15.95
CA ASP A 291 -18.07 -13.70 -16.18
C ASP A 291 -17.05 -14.27 -15.18
N PRO A 292 -17.24 -15.49 -14.65
CA PRO A 292 -16.30 -16.05 -13.69
C PRO A 292 -14.88 -16.21 -14.28
N GLY A 293 -13.87 -16.03 -13.45
CA GLY A 293 -12.45 -16.17 -13.80
C GLY A 293 -11.68 -14.85 -14.00
N LEU A 294 -10.35 -14.95 -14.04
CA LEU A 294 -9.44 -13.80 -14.08
C LEU A 294 -9.39 -13.08 -15.43
N ALA A 295 -9.63 -13.80 -16.53
CA ALA A 295 -9.68 -13.22 -17.87
C ALA A 295 -10.87 -12.26 -18.06
N SER A 296 -11.87 -12.38 -17.18
CA SER A 296 -13.11 -11.61 -17.23
C SER A 296 -13.17 -10.49 -16.20
N ALA A 297 -12.22 -10.45 -15.26
CA ALA A 297 -12.10 -9.44 -14.22
C ALA A 297 -12.22 -8.02 -14.78
N LEU A 298 -12.78 -7.11 -13.99
CA LEU A 298 -12.62 -5.67 -14.18
C LEU A 298 -11.15 -5.30 -14.03
N GLY A 299 -10.62 -4.55 -14.98
CA GLY A 299 -9.23 -4.11 -14.93
C GLY A 299 -8.99 -2.77 -15.59
N LEU A 300 -7.87 -2.18 -15.19
CA LEU A 300 -7.37 -0.90 -15.67
C LEU A 300 -6.06 -1.13 -16.44
N ALA A 301 -6.03 -0.71 -17.70
CA ALA A 301 -4.81 -0.78 -18.50
C ALA A 301 -3.89 0.42 -18.20
N ILE A 302 -2.61 0.13 -17.97
CA ILE A 302 -1.55 1.12 -17.72
C ILE A 302 -0.49 0.93 -18.80
N ARG A 303 -0.41 1.90 -19.73
CA ARG A 303 0.39 1.78 -20.94
C ARG A 303 1.23 3.04 -21.17
N PRO A 304 2.49 3.06 -20.70
CA PRO A 304 3.37 4.18 -20.99
C PRO A 304 3.68 4.29 -22.50
N VAL A 305 4.32 5.39 -22.88
CA VAL A 305 4.73 5.70 -24.25
C VAL A 305 5.77 4.71 -24.77
N PHE A 306 6.59 4.16 -23.87
CA PHE A 306 7.59 3.15 -24.16
C PHE A 306 7.05 1.72 -23.97
N ARG A 307 7.76 0.75 -24.55
CA ARG A 307 7.56 -0.66 -24.25
C ARG A 307 8.44 -1.04 -23.06
N PRO A 308 7.87 -1.51 -21.93
CA PRO A 308 8.68 -1.84 -20.75
C PRO A 308 9.72 -2.91 -21.08
N ALA A 309 10.99 -2.57 -20.84
CA ALA A 309 12.13 -3.47 -21.01
C ALA A 309 12.13 -4.57 -19.94
N ALA A 310 11.88 -4.13 -18.72
CA ALA A 310 11.78 -4.94 -17.52
C ALA A 310 10.58 -4.49 -16.69
N LEU A 311 10.07 -5.39 -15.86
CA LEU A 311 9.10 -5.08 -14.82
C LEU A 311 9.76 -5.42 -13.50
N LEU A 312 9.79 -4.47 -12.56
CA LEU A 312 10.14 -4.77 -11.19
C LEU A 312 8.87 -4.85 -10.36
N HIS A 313 8.85 -5.73 -9.37
CA HIS A 313 7.80 -5.80 -8.39
C HIS A 313 8.40 -6.08 -7.02
N ASP A 314 7.66 -5.74 -5.98
CA ASP A 314 8.04 -6.07 -4.63
C ASP A 314 7.42 -7.37 -4.13
N HIS A 315 8.10 -7.90 -3.13
CA HIS A 315 7.72 -9.06 -2.35
C HIS A 315 8.21 -8.86 -0.91
N PRO A 316 7.85 -9.73 0.04
CA PRO A 316 8.33 -9.60 1.42
C PRO A 316 9.85 -9.41 1.45
N TYR A 317 10.25 -8.25 1.98
CA TYR A 317 11.65 -7.84 2.19
C TYR A 317 12.52 -7.77 0.93
N GLY A 318 11.95 -7.52 -0.25
CA GLY A 318 12.76 -7.33 -1.44
C GLY A 318 12.03 -6.82 -2.67
N THR A 319 12.80 -6.62 -3.72
CA THR A 319 12.34 -6.23 -5.04
C THR A 319 13.07 -7.08 -6.07
N SER A 320 12.34 -7.63 -7.02
CA SER A 320 12.90 -8.46 -8.08
C SER A 320 12.33 -8.10 -9.43
N GLU A 321 13.02 -8.50 -10.49
CA GLU A 321 12.44 -8.49 -11.83
C GLU A 321 11.40 -9.60 -11.97
N VAL A 322 10.29 -9.29 -12.63
CA VAL A 322 9.25 -10.24 -13.00
C VAL A 322 9.13 -10.30 -14.52
N THR A 323 9.18 -11.51 -15.07
CA THR A 323 9.14 -11.68 -16.53
C THR A 323 7.71 -11.72 -17.03
N ALA A 324 6.84 -12.51 -16.39
CA ALA A 324 5.44 -12.66 -16.77
C ALA A 324 5.24 -12.87 -18.29
N GLU A 325 6.08 -13.69 -18.93
CA GLU A 325 6.03 -13.87 -20.39
C GLU A 325 5.10 -15.00 -20.85
N ARG A 326 4.71 -15.87 -19.92
CA ARG A 326 3.95 -17.09 -20.23
C ARG A 326 2.54 -17.02 -19.71
N ASN A 327 1.61 -17.58 -20.48
CA ASN A 327 0.27 -17.87 -19.98
C ASN A 327 0.38 -18.95 -18.90
N ARG A 328 -0.45 -18.82 -17.86
CA ARG A 328 -0.53 -19.79 -16.77
C ARG A 328 -1.91 -20.42 -16.80
N VAL A 329 -1.99 -21.67 -16.37
CA VAL A 329 -3.27 -22.38 -16.31
C VAL A 329 -3.78 -22.30 -14.88
N ARG A 330 -5.04 -21.91 -14.73
CA ARG A 330 -5.72 -21.86 -13.44
C ARG A 330 -6.88 -22.84 -13.40
N LYS A 331 -7.03 -23.48 -12.25
CA LYS A 331 -8.08 -24.47 -11.99
C LYS A 331 -9.24 -23.86 -11.23
N TYR A 332 -10.45 -24.18 -11.64
CA TYR A 332 -11.69 -23.81 -10.97
C TYR A 332 -12.63 -25.01 -10.82
N PRO A 333 -13.46 -25.03 -9.77
CA PRO A 333 -14.56 -25.99 -9.66
C PRO A 333 -15.69 -25.64 -10.63
N THR A 334 -16.49 -26.63 -11.02
CA THR A 334 -17.75 -26.43 -11.78
C THR A 334 -18.99 -26.37 -10.88
N GLY A 335 -18.80 -26.53 -9.58
CA GLY A 335 -19.83 -26.60 -8.56
C GLY A 335 -19.17 -26.46 -7.19
N ASP A 336 -19.44 -27.39 -6.27
CA ASP A 336 -18.79 -27.37 -4.96
C ASP A 336 -17.27 -27.55 -5.07
N ALA A 337 -16.53 -26.86 -4.21
CA ALA A 337 -15.07 -26.77 -4.24
C ALA A 337 -14.36 -28.13 -4.13
N ILE A 338 -14.99 -29.13 -3.49
CA ILE A 338 -14.32 -30.37 -3.08
C ILE A 338 -14.61 -31.52 -4.07
N SER A 339 -15.86 -31.68 -4.50
CA SER A 339 -16.34 -32.88 -5.20
C SER A 339 -16.74 -32.64 -6.66
N SER A 340 -16.88 -31.39 -7.08
CA SER A 340 -17.26 -31.07 -8.45
C SER A 340 -16.11 -31.29 -9.44
N SER A 341 -16.48 -31.43 -10.73
CA SER A 341 -15.49 -31.48 -11.81
C SER A 341 -14.72 -30.16 -11.91
N GLN A 342 -13.55 -30.20 -12.53
CA GLN A 342 -12.65 -29.04 -12.60
C GLN A 342 -12.49 -28.59 -14.04
N VAL A 343 -12.53 -27.27 -14.22
CA VAL A 343 -12.24 -26.60 -15.49
C VAL A 343 -10.97 -25.78 -15.37
N PHE A 344 -10.34 -25.55 -16.51
CA PHE A 344 -9.09 -24.83 -16.59
C PHE A 344 -9.27 -23.55 -17.41
N GLU A 345 -8.85 -22.43 -16.83
CA GLU A 345 -8.72 -21.15 -17.51
C GLU A 345 -7.25 -20.95 -17.91
N GLU A 346 -7.01 -20.52 -19.13
CA GLU A 346 -5.72 -19.95 -19.49
C GLU A 346 -5.71 -18.47 -19.11
N VAL A 347 -4.90 -18.12 -18.11
CA VAL A 347 -4.69 -16.75 -17.66
C VAL A 347 -3.49 -16.17 -18.41
N VAL A 348 -3.70 -15.06 -19.11
CA VAL A 348 -2.69 -14.45 -19.95
C VAL A 348 -1.67 -13.73 -19.11
N ARG A 349 -0.43 -14.21 -19.14
CA ARG A 349 0.76 -13.56 -18.56
C ARG A 349 0.54 -12.95 -17.16
N PRO A 350 0.00 -13.71 -16.19
CA PRO A 350 -0.27 -13.18 -14.86
C PRO A 350 1.01 -13.06 -14.04
N PHE A 351 1.00 -12.11 -13.13
CA PHE A 351 1.95 -12.01 -12.03
C PHE A 351 1.33 -11.24 -10.87
N THR A 352 2.04 -11.20 -9.74
CA THR A 352 1.57 -10.51 -8.52
C THR A 352 2.60 -9.50 -8.06
N ALA A 353 2.16 -8.49 -7.32
CA ALA A 353 3.02 -7.54 -6.64
C ALA A 353 2.49 -7.30 -5.24
N SER A 354 3.37 -7.04 -4.27
CA SER A 354 2.93 -6.84 -2.89
C SER A 354 2.35 -5.44 -2.71
N SER A 355 3.04 -4.39 -3.12
CA SER A 355 2.62 -2.98 -3.03
C SER A 355 2.89 -2.15 -4.29
N PHE A 356 3.79 -2.59 -5.18
CA PHE A 356 4.07 -1.85 -6.42
C PHE A 356 4.55 -2.71 -7.58
N VAL A 357 4.37 -2.16 -8.79
CA VAL A 357 5.02 -2.60 -10.03
C VAL A 357 5.70 -1.40 -10.68
N ASP A 358 6.97 -1.52 -11.08
CA ASP A 358 7.69 -0.51 -11.86
C ASP A 358 7.88 -0.99 -13.30
N LEU A 359 7.46 -0.15 -14.25
CA LEU A 359 7.63 -0.36 -15.69
C LEU A 359 8.87 0.42 -16.13
N LEU A 360 9.96 -0.29 -16.40
CA LEU A 360 11.24 0.34 -16.76
C LEU A 360 11.39 0.54 -18.27
N GLU A 361 11.86 1.72 -18.67
CA GLU A 361 12.33 1.97 -20.03
C GLU A 361 13.66 1.24 -20.30
N THR A 362 14.02 1.08 -21.57
CA THR A 362 15.30 0.48 -22.00
C THR A 362 16.52 1.38 -21.79
N ASP A 363 16.34 2.63 -21.40
CA ASP A 363 17.42 3.61 -21.43
C ASP A 363 18.45 3.43 -20.30
N ALA A 364 19.67 3.91 -20.55
CA ALA A 364 20.73 3.91 -19.54
C ALA A 364 20.46 4.86 -18.37
N ALA A 365 19.45 5.74 -18.51
CA ALA A 365 19.03 6.69 -17.48
C ALA A 365 18.06 6.08 -16.46
N GLY A 366 17.67 4.82 -16.63
CA GLY A 366 16.85 4.07 -15.67
C GLY A 366 15.45 4.64 -15.49
N ARG A 367 14.92 5.36 -16.49
CA ARG A 367 13.60 6.00 -16.40
C ARG A 367 12.48 4.97 -16.39
N GLY A 368 11.35 5.31 -15.79
CA GLY A 368 10.21 4.39 -15.71
C GLY A 368 8.92 5.03 -15.21
N LEU A 369 7.95 4.15 -14.97
CA LEU A 369 6.65 4.45 -14.38
C LEU A 369 6.40 3.48 -13.23
N LEU A 370 6.51 4.00 -12.01
CA LEU A 370 6.17 3.26 -10.80
C LEU A 370 4.67 3.34 -10.55
N VAL A 371 4.03 2.17 -10.43
CA VAL A 371 2.62 1.99 -10.10
C VAL A 371 2.55 1.41 -8.70
N VAL A 372 2.17 2.22 -7.72
CA VAL A 372 1.89 1.78 -6.35
C VAL A 372 0.39 1.48 -6.23
N HIS A 373 0.03 0.49 -5.42
CA HIS A 373 -1.35 0.13 -5.16
C HIS A 373 -1.60 -0.17 -3.68
N ASP A 374 -2.84 0.04 -3.25
CA ASP A 374 -3.34 -0.12 -1.88
C ASP A 374 -3.59 -1.57 -1.42
N GLY A 375 -3.58 -2.50 -2.37
CA GLY A 375 -3.97 -3.90 -2.17
C GLY A 375 -4.35 -4.64 -3.45
N CYS A 376 -4.42 -3.94 -4.59
CA CYS A 376 -4.59 -4.52 -5.92
C CYS A 376 -3.36 -5.35 -6.37
N GLN A 377 -3.24 -6.60 -5.91
CA GLN A 377 -2.02 -7.40 -6.08
C GLN A 377 -1.93 -8.14 -7.41
N GLN A 378 -3.03 -8.26 -8.16
CA GLN A 378 -3.07 -9.04 -9.40
C GLN A 378 -2.84 -8.19 -10.65
N PHE A 379 -1.86 -8.60 -11.46
CA PHE A 379 -1.54 -7.96 -12.73
C PHE A 379 -1.49 -8.95 -13.89
N GLN A 380 -1.66 -8.43 -15.09
CA GLN A 380 -1.40 -9.13 -16.36
C GLN A 380 -0.42 -8.31 -17.20
N ARG A 381 0.64 -8.93 -17.72
CA ARG A 381 1.57 -8.25 -18.63
C ARG A 381 0.94 -8.07 -20.01
N ASP A 382 1.02 -6.86 -20.54
CA ASP A 382 0.74 -6.49 -21.92
C ASP A 382 2.07 -6.22 -22.66
N THR A 383 2.04 -6.28 -23.99
CA THR A 383 3.14 -5.88 -24.88
C THR A 383 3.53 -4.41 -24.67
N HIS A 384 2.61 -3.56 -24.18
CA HIS A 384 2.81 -2.12 -24.01
C HIS A 384 2.76 -1.66 -22.55
N GLY A 385 2.72 -2.56 -21.57
CA GLY A 385 2.50 -2.18 -20.19
C GLY A 385 1.93 -3.31 -19.34
N VAL A 386 1.04 -2.95 -18.43
CA VAL A 386 0.38 -3.91 -17.53
C VAL A 386 -1.12 -3.60 -17.46
N ARG A 387 -1.89 -4.59 -17.03
CA ARG A 387 -3.29 -4.43 -16.63
C ARG A 387 -3.42 -4.79 -15.17
N ALA A 388 -3.82 -3.83 -14.35
CA ALA A 388 -4.17 -4.07 -12.95
C ALA A 388 -5.59 -4.67 -12.90
N LEU A 389 -5.77 -5.79 -12.21
CA LEU A 389 -7.10 -6.40 -12.04
C LEU A 389 -7.68 -5.91 -10.73
N LEU A 390 -8.84 -5.25 -10.81
CA LEU A 390 -9.42 -4.52 -9.70
C LEU A 390 -10.50 -5.32 -8.98
N HIS A 391 -11.30 -6.08 -9.75
CA HIS A 391 -12.48 -6.75 -9.24
C HIS A 391 -12.82 -7.97 -10.12
N SER A 392 -13.00 -9.15 -9.54
CA SER A 392 -13.25 -10.40 -10.26
C SER A 392 -14.23 -11.31 -9.51
N CYS A 393 -14.77 -12.30 -10.22
CA CYS A 393 -15.63 -13.33 -9.67
C CYS A 393 -14.86 -14.67 -9.68
N ASP A 394 -14.60 -15.22 -8.50
CA ASP A 394 -13.95 -16.52 -8.35
C ASP A 394 -14.98 -17.64 -8.19
N LEU A 395 -14.81 -18.73 -8.94
CA LEU A 395 -15.68 -19.91 -8.83
C LEU A 395 -15.45 -20.68 -7.53
N TRP A 396 -14.31 -20.49 -6.85
CA TRP A 396 -14.07 -21.09 -5.54
C TRP A 396 -14.95 -20.49 -4.43
N ASP A 397 -15.57 -19.32 -4.65
CA ASP A 397 -16.46 -18.66 -3.69
C ASP A 397 -17.95 -19.00 -3.90
N GLY A 398 -18.25 -19.94 -4.81
CA GLY A 398 -19.62 -20.33 -5.12
C GLY A 398 -20.46 -19.16 -5.65
N ASP A 399 -21.54 -18.84 -4.95
CA ASP A 399 -22.43 -17.73 -5.31
C ASP A 399 -22.04 -16.39 -4.69
N HIS A 400 -21.03 -16.36 -3.81
CA HIS A 400 -20.60 -15.13 -3.15
C HIS A 400 -19.91 -14.21 -4.16
N TYR A 401 -20.34 -12.95 -4.18
CA TYR A 401 -19.78 -11.88 -4.99
C TYR A 401 -20.24 -10.57 -4.39
N ASP A 402 -19.28 -9.73 -4.01
CA ASP A 402 -19.56 -8.38 -3.55
C ASP A 402 -19.63 -7.45 -4.75
N ASN A 403 -20.70 -6.66 -4.83
CA ASN A 403 -20.90 -5.73 -5.94
C ASN A 403 -20.32 -4.34 -5.64
N VAL A 404 -19.45 -4.24 -4.64
CA VAL A 404 -18.77 -3.02 -4.19
C VAL A 404 -17.26 -3.27 -4.18
N PHE A 405 -16.48 -2.26 -4.53
CA PHE A 405 -15.05 -2.26 -4.30
C PHE A 405 -14.53 -0.83 -4.13
N ASP A 406 -13.40 -0.68 -3.46
CA ASP A 406 -12.65 0.58 -3.35
C ASP A 406 -11.17 0.28 -3.60
N ALA A 407 -10.59 0.91 -4.60
CA ALA A 407 -9.22 0.65 -5.03
C ALA A 407 -8.47 1.95 -5.29
N GLU A 408 -7.29 2.06 -4.72
CA GLU A 408 -6.39 3.20 -4.92
C GLU A 408 -5.08 2.81 -5.62
N LEU A 409 -4.63 3.70 -6.52
CA LEU A 409 -3.39 3.57 -7.28
C LEU A 409 -2.65 4.91 -7.28
N TRP A 410 -1.32 4.85 -7.24
CA TRP A 410 -0.46 6.01 -7.49
C TRP A 410 0.46 5.74 -8.67
N LEU A 411 0.54 6.68 -9.59
CA LEU A 411 1.40 6.61 -10.76
C LEU A 411 2.46 7.70 -10.70
N ALA A 412 3.72 7.30 -10.56
CA ALA A 412 4.88 8.17 -10.44
C ALA A 412 5.84 7.96 -11.62
N PRO A 413 5.82 8.82 -12.65
CA PRO A 413 6.89 8.93 -13.64
C PRO A 413 8.21 9.29 -12.97
N HIS A 414 9.29 8.59 -13.27
CA HIS A 414 10.59 8.83 -12.62
C HIS A 414 11.78 8.67 -13.57
N ALA A 415 12.90 9.28 -13.18
CA ALA A 415 14.25 8.94 -13.63
C ALA A 415 14.75 7.63 -12.99
N THR A 416 16.04 7.47 -12.69
CA THR A 416 16.49 6.28 -11.93
C THR A 416 15.94 6.31 -10.51
N LEU A 417 15.26 5.24 -10.10
CA LEU A 417 15.00 4.92 -8.69
C LEU A 417 15.83 3.71 -8.26
N ARG A 418 16.30 3.70 -7.01
CA ARG A 418 16.84 2.52 -6.34
C ARG A 418 15.71 1.67 -5.75
N PRO A 419 15.88 0.35 -5.58
CA PRO A 419 14.88 -0.48 -4.89
C PRO A 419 14.41 0.09 -3.55
N THR A 420 15.32 0.58 -2.70
CA THR A 420 14.96 1.24 -1.44
C THR A 420 14.05 2.46 -1.63
N GLU A 421 14.26 3.25 -2.69
CA GLU A 421 13.45 4.44 -2.98
C GLU A 421 12.04 4.07 -3.47
N ARG A 422 11.92 2.99 -4.25
CA ARG A 422 10.60 2.45 -4.64
C ARG A 422 9.81 1.98 -3.44
N MET A 423 10.45 1.21 -2.57
CA MET A 423 9.83 0.70 -1.35
C MET A 423 9.40 1.86 -0.44
N ARG A 424 10.27 2.86 -0.25
CA ARG A 424 9.94 4.08 0.47
C ARG A 424 8.71 4.75 -0.12
N LEU A 425 8.69 5.03 -1.42
CA LEU A 425 7.55 5.67 -2.07
C LEU A 425 6.26 4.84 -1.92
N ALA A 426 6.35 3.53 -2.08
CA ALA A 426 5.20 2.65 -1.94
C ALA A 426 4.62 2.67 -0.52
N MET A 427 5.48 2.57 0.49
CA MET A 427 5.07 2.68 1.90
C MET A 427 4.51 4.07 2.23
N GLU A 428 5.08 5.14 1.67
CA GLU A 428 4.58 6.49 1.92
C GLU A 428 3.23 6.78 1.25
N CYS A 429 3.03 6.31 0.01
CA CYS A 429 1.76 6.40 -0.71
C CYS A 429 0.64 5.59 -0.05
N ASN A 430 0.93 4.38 0.44
CA ASN A 430 -0.09 3.54 1.09
C ASN A 430 -0.67 4.14 2.38
N LEU A 431 0.07 5.07 3.02
CA LEU A 431 -0.38 5.85 4.18
C LEU A 431 -1.14 7.15 3.79
N GLY A 432 -1.17 7.52 2.50
CA GLY A 432 -1.46 8.87 1.99
C GLY A 432 -2.90 9.38 2.12
N SER A 433 -3.87 8.49 2.34
CA SER A 433 -5.15 8.83 2.97
C SER A 433 -5.05 8.26 4.38
N PRO A 434 -5.13 9.03 5.48
CA PRO A 434 -4.93 8.47 6.80
C PRO A 434 -5.94 7.35 7.02
N ARG A 435 -5.48 6.10 6.87
CA ARG A 435 -6.27 4.91 7.18
C ARG A 435 -6.60 4.88 8.67
N PHE A 436 -5.79 5.58 9.46
CA PHE A 436 -5.86 5.68 10.91
C PHE A 436 -5.48 7.10 11.35
N GLU A 437 -6.04 7.54 12.48
CA GLU A 437 -5.64 8.80 13.13
C GLU A 437 -4.16 8.72 13.49
N SER A 438 -3.36 9.67 13.01
CA SER A 438 -1.91 9.77 13.31
C SER A 438 -1.60 10.95 14.23
N PHE A 439 -2.65 11.53 14.83
CA PHE A 439 -2.54 12.71 15.68
C PHE A 439 -3.38 12.58 16.95
N ALA A 440 -2.99 13.33 17.97
CA ALA A 440 -3.77 13.52 19.20
C ALA A 440 -3.61 14.94 19.72
N SER A 441 -4.48 15.37 20.63
CA SER A 441 -4.33 16.67 21.29
C SER A 441 -3.22 16.63 22.35
N ALA A 442 -2.42 17.69 22.41
CA ALA A 442 -1.53 17.96 23.53
C ALA A 442 -2.27 18.78 24.59
N LEU A 443 -2.09 18.41 25.86
CA LEU A 443 -2.70 19.10 27.00
C LEU A 443 -1.80 20.20 27.60
N GLY A 444 -0.54 20.24 27.16
CA GLY A 444 0.47 21.22 27.53
C GLY A 444 1.12 21.03 28.91
N GLY A 445 2.26 21.69 29.11
CA GLY A 445 3.00 21.67 30.39
C GLY A 445 3.64 20.33 30.78
N GLY A 446 3.88 19.45 29.81
CA GLY A 446 4.55 18.16 30.01
C GLY A 446 6.07 18.25 30.16
N ASP A 447 6.75 17.11 30.23
CA ASP A 447 8.20 16.97 30.44
C ASP A 447 8.98 16.39 29.24
N LEU A 448 8.28 16.02 28.17
CA LEU A 448 8.87 15.51 26.92
C LEU A 448 9.06 16.65 25.90
N PRO A 449 10.08 16.55 25.03
CA PRO A 449 10.35 17.59 24.04
C PRO A 449 9.26 17.65 22.95
N ALA A 450 9.08 18.82 22.32
CA ALA A 450 8.14 19.02 21.21
C ALA A 450 8.46 18.21 19.94
N THR A 451 9.65 17.58 19.84
CA THR A 451 10.03 16.70 18.75
C THR A 451 10.93 15.59 19.28
N LEU A 452 10.64 14.36 18.89
CA LEU A 452 11.38 13.18 19.32
C LEU A 452 11.29 12.07 18.28
N GLY A 453 12.41 11.45 17.93
CA GLY A 453 12.46 10.21 17.15
C GLY A 453 12.83 9.01 18.00
N ALA A 454 12.39 7.81 17.62
CA ALA A 454 12.80 6.58 18.30
C ALA A 454 14.18 6.07 17.85
N LEU A 455 14.58 6.41 16.63
CA LEU A 455 15.83 5.95 16.03
C LEU A 455 16.25 6.81 14.84
N ASP A 456 17.51 6.68 14.44
CA ASP A 456 18.06 7.18 13.17
C ASP A 456 18.92 6.09 12.54
N VAL A 457 18.75 5.87 11.23
CA VAL A 457 19.45 4.85 10.43
C VAL A 457 20.20 5.57 9.32
N ASP A 458 21.53 5.51 9.35
CA ASP A 458 22.39 6.29 8.45
C ASP A 458 22.70 5.61 7.10
N ALA A 459 22.14 4.41 6.85
CA ALA A 459 22.37 3.64 5.65
C ALA A 459 21.28 3.90 4.58
N PRO A 460 21.62 4.50 3.42
CA PRO A 460 20.63 4.95 2.44
C PRO A 460 19.97 3.82 1.62
N ASN A 461 20.44 2.58 1.74
CA ASN A 461 19.87 1.38 1.11
C ASN A 461 19.17 0.44 2.11
N VAL A 462 19.06 0.86 3.38
CA VAL A 462 18.43 0.09 4.45
C VAL A 462 17.22 0.86 4.96
N LEU A 463 16.09 0.17 5.13
CA LEU A 463 14.90 0.72 5.79
C LEU A 463 14.67 0.01 7.12
N CYS A 464 14.28 0.78 8.13
CA CYS A 464 13.70 0.21 9.33
C CYS A 464 12.21 -0.03 9.10
N THR A 465 11.78 -1.29 9.19
CA THR A 465 10.42 -1.75 8.84
C THR A 465 9.62 -2.26 10.03
N ALA A 466 10.21 -2.33 11.22
CA ALA A 466 9.49 -2.50 12.48
C ALA A 466 10.33 -1.96 13.65
N PHE A 467 9.63 -1.44 14.66
CA PHE A 467 10.17 -1.02 15.95
C PHE A 467 9.15 -1.41 17.03
N HIS A 468 9.51 -2.33 17.92
CA HIS A 468 8.60 -2.87 18.94
C HIS A 468 9.38 -3.32 20.18
N ARG A 469 8.67 -3.85 21.19
CA ARG A 469 9.30 -4.59 22.30
C ARG A 469 8.85 -6.04 22.27
N ASP A 470 9.76 -6.94 22.63
CA ASP A 470 9.47 -8.37 22.76
C ASP A 470 9.79 -8.83 24.19
N ARG A 471 9.21 -9.96 24.61
CA ARG A 471 9.53 -10.61 25.88
C ARG A 471 10.66 -11.59 25.66
N SER A 472 11.60 -11.64 26.60
CA SER A 472 12.71 -12.61 26.51
C SER A 472 12.24 -14.05 26.55
N ALA A 473 11.06 -14.31 27.14
CA ALA A 473 10.41 -15.61 27.11
C ALA A 473 10.00 -16.05 25.69
N SER A 474 9.62 -15.12 24.80
CA SER A 474 9.23 -15.40 23.41
C SER A 474 10.35 -16.02 22.60
N ALA A 475 11.60 -15.67 22.92
CA ALA A 475 12.79 -16.16 22.23
C ALA A 475 13.65 -17.12 23.08
N ALA A 476 13.11 -17.64 24.18
CA ALA A 476 13.84 -18.53 25.10
C ALA A 476 14.35 -19.83 24.43
N SER A 477 13.73 -20.24 23.32
CA SER A 477 14.12 -21.41 22.53
C SER A 477 15.21 -21.11 21.48
N LEU A 478 15.55 -19.84 21.26
CA LEU A 478 16.52 -19.40 20.25
C LEU A 478 17.83 -19.05 20.95
N ALA A 479 18.87 -19.86 20.74
CA ALA A 479 20.18 -19.59 21.33
C ALA A 479 20.73 -18.23 20.85
N GLY A 480 21.10 -17.36 21.80
CA GLY A 480 21.67 -16.03 21.50
C GLY A 480 20.65 -14.97 21.07
N SER A 481 19.34 -15.22 21.24
CA SER A 481 18.28 -14.28 20.87
C SER A 481 18.32 -12.97 21.66
N PHE A 482 18.48 -13.05 22.98
CA PHE A 482 18.60 -11.88 23.85
C PHE A 482 19.70 -12.06 24.89
N ALA A 483 20.31 -10.94 25.31
CA ALA A 483 21.20 -10.94 26.45
C ALA A 483 20.40 -11.36 27.70
N SER A 484 20.97 -12.22 28.56
CA SER A 484 20.28 -12.75 29.75
C SER A 484 19.80 -11.68 30.73
N ALA A 485 20.27 -10.44 30.59
CA ALA A 485 19.89 -9.28 31.41
C ALA A 485 18.76 -8.43 30.79
N ALA A 486 18.43 -8.61 29.51
CA ALA A 486 17.28 -7.96 28.90
C ALA A 486 16.02 -8.75 29.29
N THR A 487 15.00 -8.08 29.83
CA THR A 487 13.70 -8.72 30.11
C THR A 487 12.73 -8.43 28.97
N ASP A 488 12.61 -7.16 28.59
CA ASP A 488 11.75 -6.69 27.50
C ASP A 488 12.53 -5.82 26.50
N PRO A 489 13.43 -6.39 25.67
CA PRO A 489 14.26 -5.63 24.75
C PRO A 489 13.44 -4.89 23.69
N HIS A 490 13.96 -3.74 23.25
CA HIS A 490 13.54 -3.15 21.98
C HIS A 490 14.05 -3.98 20.80
N VAL A 491 13.19 -4.22 19.83
CA VAL A 491 13.47 -4.98 18.61
C VAL A 491 13.28 -4.07 17.40
N ILE A 492 14.27 -4.07 16.52
CA ILE A 492 14.35 -3.22 15.34
C ILE A 492 14.60 -4.11 14.12
N ARG A 493 13.74 -4.02 13.10
CA ARG A 493 13.88 -4.79 11.86
C ARG A 493 14.43 -3.93 10.73
N LEU A 494 15.69 -4.16 10.40
CA LEU A 494 16.38 -3.50 9.29
C LEU A 494 16.36 -4.39 8.04
N VAL A 495 16.05 -3.80 6.88
CA VAL A 495 15.95 -4.52 5.61
C VAL A 495 16.75 -3.77 4.54
N GLU A 496 17.69 -4.46 3.91
CA GLU A 496 18.46 -3.97 2.77
C GLU A 496 17.71 -4.32 1.47
N PHE A 497 17.35 -3.31 0.68
CA PHE A 497 16.51 -3.50 -0.52
C PHE A 497 17.28 -3.41 -1.84
N ASP A 498 18.46 -2.80 -1.87
CA ASP A 498 19.23 -2.58 -3.10
C ASP A 498 20.04 -3.81 -3.54
N GLY A 499 20.02 -4.91 -2.76
CA GLY A 499 20.79 -6.12 -3.01
C GLY A 499 22.30 -5.94 -2.82
N LYS A 500 22.70 -4.98 -1.99
CA LYS A 500 24.09 -4.57 -1.77
C LYS A 500 24.44 -4.62 -0.28
N PRO A 501 25.60 -5.18 0.09
CA PRO A 501 26.07 -5.11 1.47
C PRO A 501 26.07 -3.67 2.00
N ALA A 502 25.59 -3.48 3.23
CA ALA A 502 25.55 -2.20 3.91
C ALA A 502 26.16 -2.30 5.31
N GLU A 503 26.86 -1.26 5.71
CA GLU A 503 27.19 -1.00 7.11
C GLU A 503 26.15 -0.01 7.64
N VAL A 504 25.63 -0.27 8.84
CA VAL A 504 24.55 0.52 9.43
C VAL A 504 24.97 1.04 10.80
N THR A 505 24.94 2.35 10.98
CA THR A 505 24.94 2.98 12.31
C THR A 505 23.49 3.24 12.71
N LEU A 506 23.08 2.58 13.79
CA LEU A 506 21.80 2.83 14.44
C LEU A 506 22.03 3.78 15.62
N ARG A 507 21.35 4.92 15.62
CA ARG A 507 21.33 5.85 16.76
C ARG A 507 20.00 5.73 17.47
N LEU A 508 20.03 5.68 18.80
CA LEU A 508 18.86 5.57 19.67
C LEU A 508 18.85 6.74 20.66
N PRO A 509 17.67 7.21 21.12
CA PRO A 509 17.56 8.21 22.17
C PRO A 509 18.20 7.75 23.48
N GLY A 510 19.05 8.59 24.06
CA GLY A 510 19.88 8.31 25.24
C GLY A 510 21.28 8.87 25.04
#